data_AF-A0A859D5Y2-F1
#
_entry.id   AF-A0A859D5Y2-F1
#
_cell.length_a   1.000
_cell.length_b   1.000
_cell.length_c   1.000
_cell.angle_alpha   90.00
_cell.angle_beta   90.00
_cell.angle_gamma   90.00
#
_symmetry.space_group_name_H-M   'P 1'
#
loop_
_entity.id
_entity.type
_entity.pdbx_description
1 polymer ?
#
loop_
_entity_poly.entity_id
_entity_poly.type
_entity_poly.pdbx_seq_one_letter_code
_entity_poly.pdbx_strand_id
1 'polypeptide(L)'
;MKYMIISLCMITPLLSLTGCQSMGNGLGTIAKIGNGGSLDGAYNLSDIWVTSVNGGSAGFGYGAVNGYPGPSASIGIGVPRHIKGYWAKENEEGPGFQSYYRISADIDSELAERKIRTLQNYYQNYETIWGVMQVEVEKSRIRVFFDRGCSPSLKTNDCTPKEEADPNGWIVKAPGSIRDVTVLFDGQGESSLTPFPGSPYDERRVLVEPFRLANKITLTDTEGNTATNGRVIGDLTRIQGDWVVYEKTADPTVFIDHYFHIDAPIDTNVVKEKIQIMRKGLAHKYFGTVTFIEIDDDGNIKIYYRLICTSNSKLCDSLKESRASPFIIRSSDYDLDILLFEGKAEELDAPFEGLSHSQ
;
A
#
# COMPACT_ATOMS: atom_id res chain seq x y z
N MET A 1 42.67 76.67 8.69
CA MET A 1 43.64 75.56 8.89
C MET A 1 42.88 74.43 9.59
N LYS A 2 42.54 73.32 8.92
CA LYS A 2 43.35 72.08 8.80
C LYS A 2 43.94 71.71 10.17
N TYR A 3 43.63 70.60 10.86
CA TYR A 3 43.61 69.16 10.51
C TYR A 3 42.66 68.43 11.51
N MET A 4 41.78 67.48 11.15
CA MET A 4 41.96 66.07 10.72
C MET A 4 42.66 65.14 11.73
N ILE A 5 41.93 64.15 12.28
CA ILE A 5 42.26 62.74 12.66
C ILE A 5 40.92 62.12 13.13
N ILE A 6 40.12 61.53 12.23
CA ILE A 6 40.02 60.09 11.87
C ILE A 6 39.76 59.20 13.10
N SER A 7 38.47 58.98 13.40
CA SER A 7 37.99 57.90 14.27
C SER A 7 37.49 56.75 13.40
N LEU A 8 37.95 55.55 13.75
CA LEU A 8 37.80 54.28 13.06
C LEU A 8 36.33 53.81 13.13
N CYS A 9 35.52 54.08 12.11
CA CYS A 9 34.20 53.48 11.97
C CYS A 9 34.32 52.04 11.44
N MET A 10 33.95 51.07 12.27
CA MET A 10 33.67 49.70 11.85
C MET A 10 32.57 49.69 10.79
N ILE A 11 32.91 49.21 9.60
CA ILE A 11 32.00 48.94 8.49
C ILE A 11 31.44 47.53 8.71
N THR A 12 30.22 47.43 9.23
CA THR A 12 29.39 46.23 9.12
C THR A 12 28.53 46.35 7.87
N PRO A 13 28.74 45.53 6.82
CA PRO A 13 27.81 45.48 5.70
C PRO A 13 26.50 44.82 6.17
N LEU A 14 25.41 45.61 6.18
CA LEU A 14 24.05 45.09 6.17
C LEU A 14 23.90 44.23 4.91
N LEU A 15 24.02 42.91 5.08
CA LEU A 15 23.51 41.95 4.13
C LEU A 15 21.98 42.10 4.12
N SER A 16 21.49 42.84 3.13
CA SER A 16 20.10 42.82 2.69
C SER A 16 19.76 41.42 2.19
N LEU A 17 19.43 40.53 3.13
CA LEU A 17 18.63 39.35 2.89
C LEU A 17 17.24 39.84 2.45
N THR A 18 17.06 40.01 1.15
CA THR A 18 15.75 39.85 0.52
C THR A 18 15.34 38.40 0.76
N GLY A 19 14.81 38.13 1.96
CA GLY A 19 14.04 36.93 2.19
C GLY A 19 12.86 37.00 1.22
N CYS A 20 12.90 36.19 0.16
CA CYS A 20 11.69 35.75 -0.51
C CYS A 20 10.69 35.43 0.59
N GLN A 21 9.59 36.19 0.65
CA GLN A 21 8.44 35.79 1.42
C GLN A 21 8.04 34.42 0.85
N SER A 22 8.45 33.36 1.53
CA SER A 22 7.82 32.05 1.34
C SER A 22 6.37 32.28 1.74
N MET A 23 5.48 32.47 0.77
CA MET A 23 4.05 32.31 0.98
C MET A 23 3.91 30.98 1.72
N GLY A 24 3.38 31.04 2.94
CA GLY A 24 3.38 29.90 3.86
C GLY A 24 2.87 28.65 3.16
N ASN A 25 3.70 27.61 3.17
CA ASN A 25 3.37 26.29 2.64
C ASN A 25 2.24 25.66 3.47
N GLY A 26 1.00 26.07 3.21
CA GLY A 26 -0.23 25.50 3.79
C GLY A 26 -0.59 24.12 3.21
N LEU A 27 0.40 23.33 2.81
CA LEU A 27 0.22 22.00 2.20
C LEU A 27 0.98 20.93 2.99
N GLY A 28 1.16 21.14 4.29
CA GLY A 28 1.68 20.13 5.20
C GLY A 28 0.54 19.45 5.96
N THR A 29 0.15 18.25 5.54
CA THR A 29 -0.38 17.30 6.52
C THR A 29 -0.06 15.85 6.19
N ILE A 30 0.30 15.15 7.26
CA ILE A 30 0.60 13.72 7.41
C ILE A 30 -0.72 12.92 7.43
N ALA A 31 -0.74 11.81 6.66
CA ALA A 31 -1.64 10.65 6.69
C ALA A 31 -3.08 10.89 7.22
N LYS A 32 -4.01 11.25 6.32
CA LYS A 32 -5.46 11.13 6.54
C LYS A 32 -6.15 10.54 5.30
N ILE A 33 -7.26 9.83 5.53
CA ILE A 33 -8.04 9.13 4.51
C ILE A 33 -9.01 10.11 3.83
N GLY A 34 -9.01 10.14 2.49
CA GLY A 34 -9.80 11.02 1.63
C GLY A 34 -11.05 10.38 1.02
N ASN A 35 -11.79 11.16 0.24
CA ASN A 35 -13.00 10.70 -0.47
C ASN A 35 -12.63 9.81 -1.66
N GLY A 36 -13.09 8.56 -1.66
CA GLY A 36 -13.03 7.64 -2.81
C GLY A 36 -14.45 7.29 -3.25
N GLY A 37 -14.75 7.30 -4.55
CA GLY A 37 -16.08 6.99 -5.08
C GLY A 37 -16.06 6.22 -6.41
N SER A 38 -17.22 5.99 -6.98
CA SER A 38 -17.40 5.27 -8.25
C SER A 38 -18.56 5.84 -9.06
N LEU A 39 -18.55 5.65 -10.38
CA LEU A 39 -19.63 6.14 -11.26
C LEU A 39 -20.50 5.04 -11.87
N ASP A 40 -20.02 3.81 -11.94
CA ASP A 40 -20.73 2.69 -12.58
C ASP A 40 -21.10 1.58 -11.60
N GLY A 41 -21.41 1.93 -10.35
CA GLY A 41 -21.96 1.03 -9.33
C GLY A 41 -20.99 0.72 -8.20
N ALA A 42 -21.19 -0.42 -7.52
CA ALA A 42 -20.43 -0.76 -6.31
C ALA A 42 -18.99 -1.23 -6.59
N TYR A 43 -18.04 -0.73 -5.81
CA TYR A 43 -16.64 -1.14 -5.78
C TYR A 43 -16.17 -1.23 -4.34
N ASN A 44 -15.11 -2.00 -4.13
CA ASN A 44 -14.28 -1.91 -2.95
C ASN A 44 -12.96 -1.23 -3.32
N LEU A 45 -12.55 -0.19 -2.59
CA LEU A 45 -11.28 0.51 -2.77
C LEU A 45 -10.35 0.15 -1.61
N SER A 46 -9.15 -0.34 -1.90
CA SER A 46 -8.17 -0.75 -0.90
C SER A 46 -6.76 -0.24 -1.22
N ASP A 47 -6.09 0.32 -0.22
CA ASP A 47 -4.70 0.80 -0.34
C ASP A 47 -4.43 1.73 -1.54
N ILE A 48 -5.38 2.60 -1.87
CA ILE A 48 -5.13 3.69 -2.82
C ILE A 48 -4.41 4.81 -2.09
N TRP A 49 -3.24 5.19 -2.58
CA TRP A 49 -2.38 6.22 -2.02
C TRP A 49 -1.96 7.20 -3.11
N VAL A 50 -2.10 8.49 -2.82
CA VAL A 50 -1.48 9.56 -3.59
C VAL A 50 -0.34 10.14 -2.76
N THR A 51 0.85 10.22 -3.34
CA THR A 51 1.99 10.91 -2.74
C THR A 51 2.22 12.26 -3.41
N SER A 52 2.76 13.19 -2.65
CA SER A 52 3.04 14.56 -3.06
C SER A 52 4.54 14.80 -3.28
N VAL A 53 4.86 15.88 -3.99
CA VAL A 53 6.25 16.32 -4.23
C VAL A 53 7.06 16.55 -2.95
N ASN A 54 6.39 16.91 -1.85
CA ASN A 54 7.02 17.18 -0.55
C ASN A 54 7.09 15.95 0.37
N GLY A 55 6.80 14.75 -0.15
CA GLY A 55 6.84 13.49 0.62
C GLY A 55 5.61 13.21 1.47
N GLY A 56 4.62 14.12 1.51
CA GLY A 56 3.33 13.85 2.14
C GLY A 56 2.50 12.83 1.34
N SER A 57 1.64 12.07 2.02
CA SER A 57 0.77 11.07 1.41
C SER A 57 -0.66 11.11 1.94
N ALA A 58 -1.59 10.66 1.10
CA ALA A 58 -3.02 10.60 1.35
C ALA A 58 -3.56 9.24 0.94
N GLY A 59 -4.35 8.61 1.81
CA GLY A 59 -5.02 7.34 1.52
C GLY A 59 -6.44 7.55 1.05
N PHE A 60 -6.94 6.73 0.13
CA PHE A 60 -8.30 6.77 -0.42
C PHE A 60 -8.96 5.38 -0.43
N GLY A 61 -8.36 4.39 0.22
CA GLY A 61 -8.95 3.06 0.42
C GLY A 61 -9.98 3.09 1.54
N TYR A 62 -11.27 2.98 1.20
CA TYR A 62 -12.40 3.08 2.14
C TYR A 62 -13.22 1.77 2.24
N GLY A 63 -12.83 0.73 1.52
CA GLY A 63 -13.70 -0.43 1.34
C GLY A 63 -14.83 -0.11 0.37
N ALA A 64 -16.06 -0.53 0.68
CA ALA A 64 -17.19 -0.45 -0.23
C ALA A 64 -17.64 1.00 -0.53
N VAL A 65 -17.76 1.34 -1.82
CA VAL A 65 -18.26 2.63 -2.34
C VAL A 65 -19.24 2.37 -3.48
N ASN A 66 -20.26 3.21 -3.58
CA ASN A 66 -21.24 3.17 -4.66
C ASN A 66 -21.77 4.58 -4.92
N GLY A 67 -21.14 5.30 -5.86
CA GLY A 67 -21.47 6.68 -6.19
C GLY A 67 -20.33 7.68 -5.92
N TYR A 68 -20.54 8.92 -6.37
CA TYR A 68 -19.57 10.02 -6.26
C TYR A 68 -20.21 11.31 -5.71
N PRO A 69 -19.50 12.06 -4.85
CA PRO A 69 -18.28 11.62 -4.15
C PRO A 69 -18.64 10.51 -3.16
N GLY A 70 -17.72 9.57 -2.91
CA GLY A 70 -17.97 8.57 -1.90
C GLY A 70 -17.78 9.09 -0.46
N PRO A 71 -18.19 8.30 0.54
CA PRO A 71 -18.27 8.72 1.93
C PRO A 71 -16.88 8.77 2.58
N SER A 72 -16.35 9.95 2.91
CA SER A 72 -15.16 10.09 3.77
C SER A 72 -14.90 11.55 4.19
N ALA A 73 -13.75 11.77 4.84
CA ALA A 73 -13.24 13.08 5.18
C ALA A 73 -12.61 13.79 3.97
N SER A 74 -12.84 15.09 3.90
CA SER A 74 -12.10 16.02 3.05
C SER A 74 -10.63 16.09 3.46
N ILE A 75 -9.70 15.83 2.54
CA ILE A 75 -8.27 15.87 2.83
C ILE A 75 -7.51 16.88 1.98
N GLY A 76 -6.70 17.70 2.65
CA GLY A 76 -5.70 18.55 2.00
C GLY A 76 -4.38 17.80 1.89
N ILE A 77 -3.91 17.59 0.66
CA ILE A 77 -2.55 17.14 0.36
C ILE A 77 -1.91 18.14 -0.60
N GLY A 78 -0.58 18.25 -0.54
CA GLY A 78 0.22 19.04 -1.48
C GLY A 78 0.11 18.57 -2.93
N VAL A 79 0.86 19.22 -3.82
CA VAL A 79 0.88 18.89 -5.25
C VAL A 79 1.19 17.39 -5.45
N PRO A 80 0.30 16.63 -6.11
CA PRO A 80 0.45 15.19 -6.24
C PRO A 80 1.55 14.84 -7.26
N ARG A 81 2.20 13.70 -7.04
CA ARG A 81 3.33 13.20 -7.85
C ARG A 81 3.18 11.75 -8.27
N HIS A 82 2.58 10.91 -7.44
CA HIS A 82 2.41 9.51 -7.78
C HIS A 82 1.12 8.97 -7.18
N ILE A 83 0.48 8.05 -7.87
CA ILE A 83 -0.66 7.29 -7.38
C ILE A 83 -0.34 5.80 -7.45
N LYS A 84 -0.63 5.08 -6.36
CA LYS A 84 -0.54 3.63 -6.30
C LYS A 84 -1.78 3.08 -5.60
N GLY A 85 -2.32 1.95 -6.03
CA GLY A 85 -3.37 1.30 -5.26
C GLY A 85 -4.12 0.18 -5.96
N TYR A 86 -5.11 -0.36 -5.24
CA TYR A 86 -5.96 -1.46 -5.67
C TYR A 86 -7.44 -1.12 -5.51
N TRP A 87 -8.26 -1.62 -6.42
CA TRP A 87 -9.72 -1.60 -6.26
C TRP A 87 -10.34 -2.80 -6.94
N ALA A 88 -11.53 -3.19 -6.52
CA ALA A 88 -12.23 -4.35 -7.04
C ALA A 88 -13.70 -4.01 -7.28
N LYS A 89 -14.25 -4.48 -8.39
CA LYS A 89 -15.67 -4.32 -8.70
C LYS A 89 -16.46 -5.39 -7.96
N GLU A 90 -17.49 -4.99 -7.21
CA GLU A 90 -18.36 -5.93 -6.52
C GLU A 90 -19.23 -6.70 -7.53
N ASN A 91 -19.49 -7.97 -7.23
CA ASN A 91 -20.39 -8.80 -8.03
C ASN A 91 -21.85 -8.41 -7.74
N GLU A 92 -22.63 -8.15 -8.79
CA GLU A 92 -24.04 -7.79 -8.66
C GLU A 92 -24.92 -9.00 -8.25
N GLU A 93 -24.47 -10.22 -8.56
CA GLU A 93 -25.26 -11.45 -8.38
C GLU A 93 -25.02 -12.16 -7.03
N GLY A 94 -24.08 -11.67 -6.21
CA GLY A 94 -23.75 -12.35 -4.95
C GLY A 94 -22.50 -11.82 -4.24
N PRO A 95 -22.06 -12.48 -3.15
CA PRO A 95 -20.90 -12.04 -2.41
C PRO A 95 -19.64 -12.15 -3.27
N GLY A 96 -18.82 -11.11 -3.28
CA GLY A 96 -17.50 -11.14 -3.92
C GLY A 96 -17.20 -10.03 -4.90
N PHE A 97 -16.12 -10.25 -5.64
CA PHE A 97 -15.65 -9.32 -6.66
C PHE A 97 -15.62 -9.98 -8.04
N GLN A 98 -16.11 -9.27 -9.05
CA GLN A 98 -16.13 -9.73 -10.44
C GLN A 98 -14.86 -9.39 -11.21
N SER A 99 -14.12 -8.35 -10.77
CA SER A 99 -12.89 -7.90 -11.40
C SER A 99 -12.04 -7.10 -10.42
N TYR A 100 -10.73 -7.13 -10.65
CA TYR A 100 -9.71 -6.53 -9.80
C TYR A 100 -8.84 -5.60 -10.63
N TYR A 101 -8.40 -4.53 -9.99
CA TYR A 101 -7.63 -3.48 -10.65
C TYR A 101 -6.47 -3.04 -9.77
N ARG A 102 -5.37 -2.63 -10.40
CA ARG A 102 -4.24 -1.98 -9.73
C ARG A 102 -3.67 -0.85 -10.56
N ILE A 103 -3.02 0.10 -9.91
CA ILE A 103 -2.25 1.15 -10.57
C ILE A 103 -0.96 1.44 -9.80
N SER A 104 0.09 1.82 -10.53
CA SER A 104 1.24 2.56 -10.02
C SER A 104 1.68 3.49 -11.14
N ALA A 105 1.43 4.79 -10.99
CA ALA A 105 1.64 5.75 -12.07
C ALA A 105 2.08 7.11 -11.54
N ASP A 106 2.97 7.75 -12.30
CA ASP A 106 3.38 9.12 -12.04
C ASP A 106 2.27 10.09 -12.49
N ILE A 107 2.13 11.17 -11.72
CA ILE A 107 1.26 12.30 -12.00
C ILE A 107 2.16 13.47 -12.43
N ASP A 108 1.81 14.15 -13.52
CA ASP A 108 2.49 15.39 -13.93
C ASP A 108 2.26 16.47 -12.86
N SER A 109 3.19 16.56 -11.92
CA SER A 109 3.11 17.47 -10.78
C SER A 109 3.08 18.93 -11.19
N GLU A 110 3.79 19.32 -12.25
CA GLU A 110 3.79 20.70 -12.71
C GLU A 110 2.43 21.10 -13.28
N LEU A 111 1.84 20.22 -14.10
CA LEU A 111 0.50 20.45 -14.62
C LEU A 111 -0.54 20.40 -13.50
N ALA A 112 -0.42 19.45 -12.56
CA ALA A 112 -1.30 19.37 -11.40
C ALA A 112 -1.23 20.63 -10.55
N GLU A 113 -0.04 21.18 -10.29
CA GLU A 113 0.13 22.43 -9.54
C GLU A 113 -0.54 23.61 -10.27
N ARG A 114 -0.33 23.74 -11.59
CA ARG A 114 -0.97 24.78 -12.39
C ARG A 114 -2.50 24.68 -12.30
N LYS A 115 -3.06 23.48 -12.44
CA LYS A 115 -4.49 23.21 -12.32
C LYS A 115 -5.05 23.55 -10.94
N ILE A 116 -4.35 23.17 -9.86
CA ILE A 116 -4.71 23.51 -8.48
C ILE A 116 -4.75 25.03 -8.30
N ARG A 117 -3.69 25.73 -8.75
CA ARG A 117 -3.60 27.20 -8.66
C ARG A 117 -4.70 27.89 -9.47
N THR A 118 -5.08 27.35 -10.63
CA THR A 118 -6.22 27.84 -11.39
C THR A 118 -7.50 27.76 -10.56
N LEU A 119 -7.85 26.60 -9.99
CA LEU A 119 -9.06 26.48 -9.15
C LEU A 119 -9.00 27.33 -7.87
N GLN A 120 -7.82 27.49 -7.28
CA GLN A 120 -7.60 28.37 -6.12
C GLN A 120 -7.87 29.85 -6.43
N ASN A 121 -7.65 30.27 -7.67
CA ASN A 121 -7.88 31.65 -8.11
C ASN A 121 -9.17 31.84 -8.90
N TYR A 122 -9.94 30.77 -9.10
CA TYR A 122 -11.05 30.73 -10.05
C TYR A 122 -12.24 31.62 -9.70
N TYR A 123 -12.64 31.65 -8.42
CA TYR A 123 -13.83 32.38 -7.97
C TYR A 123 -13.53 33.82 -7.53
N GLN A 124 -14.48 34.73 -7.75
CA GLN A 124 -14.35 36.15 -7.42
C GLN A 124 -14.12 36.39 -5.92
N ASN A 125 -15.02 35.86 -5.06
CA ASN A 125 -15.04 36.16 -3.62
C ASN A 125 -15.03 34.90 -2.74
N TYR A 126 -14.42 33.79 -3.18
CA TYR A 126 -14.38 32.54 -2.41
C TYR A 126 -13.11 32.38 -1.57
N GLU A 127 -13.22 32.69 -0.27
CA GLU A 127 -12.08 32.77 0.65
C GLU A 127 -11.62 31.43 1.26
N THR A 128 -12.36 30.33 1.06
CA THR A 128 -12.02 29.07 1.74
C THR A 128 -10.72 28.49 1.20
N ILE A 129 -9.64 28.54 1.99
CA ILE A 129 -8.32 28.01 1.60
C ILE A 129 -8.24 26.48 1.55
N TRP A 130 -9.26 25.78 2.06
CA TRP A 130 -9.27 24.32 2.16
C TRP A 130 -9.66 23.68 0.83
N GLY A 131 -8.65 23.21 0.10
CA GLY A 131 -8.84 22.31 -1.03
C GLY A 131 -8.83 20.86 -0.59
N VAL A 132 -9.60 20.02 -1.28
CA VAL A 132 -9.79 18.61 -0.95
C VAL A 132 -9.48 17.77 -2.18
N MET A 133 -8.74 16.68 -1.99
CA MET A 133 -8.57 15.68 -3.05
C MET A 133 -9.64 14.60 -2.94
N GLN A 134 -10.07 14.12 -4.10
CA GLN A 134 -11.05 13.04 -4.24
C GLN A 134 -10.56 12.07 -5.31
N VAL A 135 -10.80 10.79 -5.09
CA VAL A 135 -10.52 9.72 -6.05
C VAL A 135 -11.84 9.14 -6.53
N GLU A 136 -11.88 8.77 -7.80
CA GLU A 136 -12.98 8.04 -8.39
C GLU A 136 -12.46 6.92 -9.28
N VAL A 137 -13.18 5.81 -9.29
CA VAL A 137 -12.87 4.65 -10.13
C VAL A 137 -14.07 4.25 -10.99
N GLU A 138 -13.77 3.81 -12.20
CA GLU A 138 -14.72 3.25 -13.17
C GLU A 138 -14.00 2.19 -14.00
N LYS A 139 -14.26 0.91 -13.71
CA LYS A 139 -13.51 -0.24 -14.25
C LYS A 139 -12.02 -0.05 -14.01
N SER A 140 -11.19 -0.11 -15.05
CA SER A 140 -9.76 0.16 -14.96
C SER A 140 -9.41 1.64 -14.86
N ARG A 141 -10.35 2.56 -15.07
CA ARG A 141 -10.08 4.00 -15.01
C ARG A 141 -10.04 4.47 -13.56
N ILE A 142 -9.09 5.34 -13.25
CA ILE A 142 -9.01 6.05 -11.96
C ILE A 142 -8.69 7.53 -12.21
N ARG A 143 -9.42 8.40 -11.52
CA ARG A 143 -9.24 9.85 -11.58
C ARG A 143 -8.95 10.44 -10.21
N VAL A 144 -8.07 11.43 -10.18
CA VAL A 144 -7.80 12.26 -9.01
C VAL A 144 -8.32 13.66 -9.29
N PHE A 145 -9.23 14.12 -8.45
CA PHE A 145 -9.82 15.46 -8.52
C PHE A 145 -9.29 16.33 -7.39
N PHE A 146 -9.24 17.63 -7.66
CA PHE A 146 -9.14 18.66 -6.63
C PHE A 146 -10.41 19.51 -6.64
N ASP A 147 -11.03 19.63 -5.47
CA ASP A 147 -12.29 20.34 -5.23
C ASP A 147 -12.03 21.37 -4.11
N ARG A 148 -12.62 22.57 -4.23
CA ARG A 148 -12.58 23.57 -3.16
C ARG A 148 -13.86 23.63 -2.32
N GLY A 149 -14.83 22.76 -2.61
CA GLY A 149 -16.09 22.66 -1.89
C GLY A 149 -17.04 23.83 -2.16
N CYS A 150 -16.77 24.68 -3.15
CA CYS A 150 -17.66 25.77 -3.49
C CYS A 150 -18.95 25.19 -4.07
N SER A 151 -20.06 25.44 -3.38
CA SER A 151 -21.39 25.02 -3.80
C SER A 151 -22.31 26.25 -3.81
N PRO A 152 -22.90 26.60 -4.97
CA PRO A 152 -23.89 27.68 -5.06
C PRO A 152 -25.10 27.50 -4.13
N SER A 153 -25.37 26.26 -3.71
CA SER A 153 -26.44 25.94 -2.77
C SER A 153 -26.16 26.42 -1.34
N LEU A 154 -24.89 26.71 -1.00
CA LEU A 154 -24.50 27.31 0.27
C LEU A 154 -24.60 28.83 0.13
N LYS A 155 -25.62 29.43 0.75
CA LYS A 155 -25.94 30.87 0.66
C LYS A 155 -24.78 31.82 1.03
N THR A 156 -23.73 31.31 1.67
CA THR A 156 -22.56 32.07 2.11
C THR A 156 -21.40 32.07 1.11
N ASN A 157 -21.48 31.30 0.02
CA ASN A 157 -20.37 31.12 -0.93
C ASN A 157 -20.70 31.79 -2.27
N ASP A 158 -19.90 32.79 -2.66
CA ASP A 158 -19.90 33.30 -4.02
C ASP A 158 -19.00 32.42 -4.90
N CYS A 159 -19.63 31.44 -5.56
CA CYS A 159 -18.98 30.55 -6.52
C CYS A 159 -18.99 31.12 -7.95
N THR A 160 -19.10 32.44 -8.11
CA THR A 160 -19.03 33.08 -9.43
C THR A 160 -17.58 33.08 -9.93
N PRO A 161 -17.30 32.53 -11.13
CA PRO A 161 -15.97 32.59 -11.72
C PRO A 161 -15.53 34.03 -11.98
N LYS A 162 -14.22 34.30 -11.87
CA LYS A 162 -13.64 35.55 -12.41
C LYS A 162 -13.70 35.52 -13.94
N GLU A 163 -13.69 36.70 -14.54
CA GLU A 163 -13.48 36.81 -15.98
C GLU A 163 -12.12 36.22 -16.35
N GLU A 164 -12.07 35.43 -17.44
CA GLU A 164 -10.87 34.73 -17.91
C GLU A 164 -10.17 33.84 -16.86
N ALA A 165 -10.91 33.36 -15.84
CA ALA A 165 -10.33 32.60 -14.73
C ALA A 165 -9.70 31.25 -15.12
N ASP A 166 -10.15 30.66 -16.23
CA ASP A 166 -9.72 29.36 -16.72
C ASP A 166 -9.52 29.37 -18.24
N PRO A 167 -8.47 30.03 -18.74
CA PRO A 167 -8.22 30.14 -20.18
C PRO A 167 -7.89 28.79 -20.84
N ASN A 168 -7.53 27.78 -20.05
CA ASN A 168 -7.16 26.45 -20.52
C ASN A 168 -8.31 25.43 -20.43
N GLY A 169 -9.47 25.79 -19.86
CA GLY A 169 -10.59 24.88 -19.68
C GLY A 169 -10.31 23.70 -18.73
N TRP A 170 -9.49 23.91 -17.70
CA TRP A 170 -9.14 22.88 -16.71
C TRP A 170 -10.18 22.68 -15.61
N ILE A 171 -11.08 23.63 -15.43
CA ILE A 171 -12.12 23.60 -14.41
C ILE A 171 -13.40 23.03 -15.02
N VAL A 172 -13.86 21.92 -14.45
CA VAL A 172 -15.01 21.15 -14.95
C VAL A 172 -15.99 20.90 -13.82
N LYS A 173 -17.23 20.53 -14.16
CA LYS A 173 -18.19 20.06 -13.15
C LYS A 173 -17.80 18.68 -12.65
N ALA A 174 -17.85 18.49 -11.34
CA ALA A 174 -17.70 17.19 -10.73
C ALA A 174 -18.79 16.23 -11.24
N PRO A 175 -18.50 14.94 -11.42
CA PRO A 175 -19.51 13.96 -11.83
C PRO A 175 -20.78 14.03 -10.97
N GLY A 176 -21.94 14.16 -11.62
CA GLY A 176 -23.24 14.23 -10.93
C GLY A 176 -23.40 15.42 -9.97
N SER A 177 -22.54 16.45 -10.06
CA SER A 177 -22.50 17.56 -9.12
C SER A 177 -22.54 18.93 -9.80
N ILE A 178 -22.96 19.95 -9.05
CA ILE A 178 -22.88 21.36 -9.46
C ILE A 178 -21.52 22.00 -9.08
N ARG A 179 -20.71 21.31 -8.28
CA ARG A 179 -19.40 21.80 -7.81
C ARG A 179 -18.39 21.79 -8.94
N ASP A 180 -17.49 22.77 -8.95
CA ASP A 180 -16.37 22.80 -9.87
C ASP A 180 -15.16 22.09 -9.27
N VAL A 181 -14.50 21.28 -10.09
CA VAL A 181 -13.30 20.52 -9.76
C VAL A 181 -12.29 20.66 -10.89
N THR A 182 -11.06 20.28 -10.62
CA THR A 182 -10.07 20.06 -11.67
C THR A 182 -9.53 18.64 -11.61
N VAL A 183 -9.35 18.03 -12.78
CA VAL A 183 -8.81 16.68 -12.92
C VAL A 183 -7.29 16.76 -12.89
N LEU A 184 -6.68 16.31 -11.79
CA LEU A 184 -5.23 16.28 -11.63
C LEU A 184 -4.59 15.07 -12.30
N PHE A 185 -5.31 13.95 -12.34
CA PHE A 185 -4.88 12.71 -12.97
C PHE A 185 -6.10 11.97 -13.54
N ASP A 186 -5.92 11.35 -14.69
CA ASP A 186 -6.89 10.48 -15.36
C ASP A 186 -6.11 9.37 -16.05
N GLY A 187 -6.15 8.18 -15.49
CA GLY A 187 -5.32 7.06 -15.92
C GLY A 187 -6.07 5.74 -15.99
N GLN A 188 -5.44 4.78 -16.66
CA GLN A 188 -5.91 3.39 -16.74
C GLN A 188 -4.97 2.51 -15.92
N GLY A 189 -5.54 1.80 -14.95
CA GLY A 189 -4.89 0.72 -14.22
C GLY A 189 -4.90 -0.58 -15.01
N GLU A 190 -4.12 -1.54 -14.52
CA GLU A 190 -4.17 -2.93 -14.97
C GLU A 190 -5.45 -3.58 -14.45
N SER A 191 -6.05 -4.48 -15.24
CA SER A 191 -7.26 -5.23 -14.87
C SER A 191 -7.02 -6.73 -14.88
N SER A 192 -7.66 -7.44 -13.96
CA SER A 192 -7.58 -8.90 -13.86
C SER A 192 -8.92 -9.48 -13.39
N LEU A 193 -9.23 -10.71 -13.82
CA LEU A 193 -10.38 -11.48 -13.33
C LEU A 193 -10.09 -12.18 -11.99
N THR A 194 -8.81 -12.29 -11.62
CA THR A 194 -8.37 -12.80 -10.32
C THR A 194 -7.62 -11.71 -9.54
N PRO A 195 -7.59 -11.74 -8.20
CA PRO A 195 -6.80 -10.79 -7.43
C PRO A 195 -5.34 -10.73 -7.89
N PHE A 196 -4.74 -9.54 -7.88
CA PHE A 196 -3.31 -9.39 -8.11
C PHE A 196 -2.53 -10.00 -6.94
N PRO A 197 -1.39 -10.67 -7.19
CA PRO A 197 -0.54 -11.22 -6.13
C PRO A 197 -0.24 -10.18 -5.04
N GLY A 198 -0.46 -10.52 -3.77
CA GLY A 198 -0.15 -9.64 -2.63
C GLY A 198 -1.09 -8.43 -2.45
N SER A 199 -2.04 -8.22 -3.36
CA SER A 199 -3.08 -7.20 -3.20
C SER A 199 -3.96 -7.47 -1.98
N PRO A 200 -4.67 -6.47 -1.44
CA PRO A 200 -5.58 -6.66 -0.31
C PRO A 200 -6.69 -7.68 -0.55
N TYR A 201 -7.03 -7.92 -1.81
CA TYR A 201 -8.02 -8.90 -2.25
C TYR A 201 -7.46 -10.29 -2.48
N ASP A 202 -6.13 -10.43 -2.44
CA ASP A 202 -5.49 -11.72 -2.63
C ASP A 202 -5.62 -12.54 -1.36
N GLU A 203 -6.39 -13.60 -1.45
CA GLU A 203 -6.59 -14.49 -0.32
C GLU A 203 -5.47 -15.54 -0.18
N ARG A 204 -4.48 -15.51 -1.08
CA ARG A 204 -3.24 -16.29 -1.02
C ARG A 204 -2.12 -15.58 -0.26
N ARG A 205 -2.45 -14.42 0.31
CA ARG A 205 -1.54 -13.64 1.15
C ARG A 205 -0.88 -14.49 2.22
N VAL A 206 0.44 -14.48 2.21
CA VAL A 206 1.29 -15.19 3.16
C VAL A 206 1.72 -14.18 4.21
N LEU A 207 1.14 -14.28 5.41
CA LEU A 207 1.62 -13.52 6.58
C LEU A 207 2.77 -14.29 7.21
N VAL A 208 3.99 -13.73 7.15
CA VAL A 208 5.17 -14.34 7.78
C VAL A 208 5.15 -14.02 9.28
N GLU A 209 4.75 -14.98 10.13
CA GLU A 209 4.67 -14.78 11.58
C GLU A 209 6.04 -14.91 12.29
N PRO A 210 6.32 -14.10 13.33
CA PRO A 210 7.51 -14.20 14.14
C PRO A 210 7.37 -15.29 15.19
N PHE A 211 7.65 -16.54 14.82
CA PHE A 211 8.04 -17.51 15.84
C PHE A 211 9.49 -17.93 15.65
N ARG A 212 10.38 -17.17 16.31
CA ARG A 212 11.81 -17.43 16.57
C ARG A 212 12.76 -17.67 15.38
N LEU A 213 12.26 -17.85 14.16
CA LEU A 213 13.06 -18.25 12.98
C LEU A 213 12.93 -17.31 11.77
N ALA A 214 11.93 -16.42 11.77
CA ALA A 214 11.59 -15.57 10.64
C ALA A 214 12.71 -14.58 10.23
N ASN A 215 13.63 -14.22 11.14
CA ASN A 215 14.76 -13.35 10.81
C ASN A 215 15.90 -14.07 10.06
N LYS A 216 15.89 -15.41 9.98
CA LYS A 216 16.94 -16.21 9.32
C LYS A 216 16.75 -16.29 7.82
N ILE A 217 15.53 -16.07 7.35
CA ILE A 217 15.15 -16.28 5.95
C ILE A 217 14.32 -15.13 5.42
N THR A 218 14.43 -14.90 4.12
CA THR A 218 13.69 -13.94 3.32
C THR A 218 12.88 -14.71 2.29
N LEU A 219 11.59 -14.44 2.25
CA LEU A 219 10.71 -14.92 1.18
C LEU A 219 10.53 -13.81 0.14
N THR A 220 10.50 -14.20 -1.13
CA THR A 220 10.27 -13.29 -2.25
C THR A 220 9.00 -13.70 -2.99
N ASP A 221 8.18 -12.73 -3.41
CA ASP A 221 6.99 -12.97 -4.22
C ASP A 221 7.20 -12.72 -5.73
N THR A 222 6.17 -12.95 -6.54
CA THR A 222 6.21 -12.74 -8.00
C THR A 222 6.41 -11.28 -8.42
N GLU A 223 6.19 -10.32 -7.52
CA GLU A 223 6.40 -8.90 -7.78
C GLU A 223 7.78 -8.42 -7.32
N GLY A 224 8.60 -9.32 -6.76
CA GLY A 224 9.91 -9.00 -6.21
C GLY A 224 9.84 -8.37 -4.82
N ASN A 225 8.68 -8.35 -4.17
CA ASN A 225 8.59 -7.92 -2.78
C ASN A 225 9.20 -8.99 -1.88
N THR A 226 9.92 -8.54 -0.85
CA THR A 226 10.54 -9.43 0.14
C THR A 226 9.93 -9.28 1.51
N ALA A 227 9.86 -10.38 2.26
CA ALA A 227 9.49 -10.37 3.66
C ALA A 227 10.32 -11.34 4.49
N THR A 228 10.77 -10.85 5.65
CA THR A 228 11.41 -11.63 6.71
C THR A 228 10.47 -11.81 7.89
N ASN A 229 9.66 -10.80 8.26
CA ASN A 229 8.80 -10.89 9.44
C ASN A 229 7.65 -9.87 9.41
N GLY A 230 6.45 -10.28 9.83
CA GLY A 230 5.29 -9.42 10.12
C GLY A 230 4.72 -8.73 8.88
N ARG A 231 5.19 -9.11 7.70
CA ARG A 231 4.77 -8.58 6.41
C ARG A 231 3.98 -9.64 5.67
N VAL A 232 3.00 -9.15 4.93
CA VAL A 232 2.21 -9.94 4.01
C VAL A 232 2.81 -9.82 2.63
N ILE A 233 3.13 -10.94 2.00
CA ILE A 233 3.61 -11.00 0.61
C ILE A 233 2.67 -11.84 -0.24
N GLY A 234 2.81 -11.70 -1.55
CA GLY A 234 1.99 -12.40 -2.53
C GLY A 234 2.46 -13.83 -2.80
N ASP A 235 2.32 -14.23 -4.05
CA ASP A 235 2.69 -15.55 -4.56
C ASP A 235 4.18 -15.83 -4.39
N LEU A 236 4.55 -16.80 -3.54
CA LEU A 236 5.94 -17.13 -3.22
C LEU A 236 6.69 -17.68 -4.45
N THR A 237 7.92 -17.20 -4.65
CA THR A 237 8.81 -17.62 -5.75
C THR A 237 10.18 -18.09 -5.28
N ARG A 238 10.64 -17.64 -4.11
CA ARG A 238 12.00 -17.91 -3.64
C ARG A 238 12.08 -17.85 -2.11
N ILE A 239 12.94 -18.68 -1.56
CA ILE A 239 13.42 -18.60 -0.18
C ILE A 239 14.93 -18.40 -0.20
N GLN A 240 15.40 -17.45 0.60
CA GLN A 240 16.82 -17.17 0.80
C GLN A 240 17.09 -17.05 2.29
N GLY A 241 18.29 -17.39 2.76
CA GLY A 241 18.66 -17.10 4.14
C GLY A 241 19.93 -17.78 4.59
N ASP A 242 20.42 -17.26 5.72
CA ASP A 242 21.69 -17.65 6.32
C ASP A 242 21.52 -17.72 7.84
N TRP A 243 22.01 -18.79 8.48
CA TRP A 243 22.00 -18.88 9.94
C TRP A 243 23.07 -19.81 10.49
N VAL A 244 23.21 -19.77 11.82
CA VAL A 244 24.09 -20.66 12.58
C VAL A 244 23.27 -21.49 13.57
N VAL A 245 23.62 -22.76 13.71
CA VAL A 245 23.19 -23.65 14.80
C VAL A 245 24.41 -23.99 15.65
N TYR A 246 24.25 -23.96 16.97
CA TYR A 246 25.33 -24.23 17.92
C TYR A 246 25.13 -25.62 18.53
N GLU A 247 26.06 -26.54 18.28
CA GLU A 247 26.10 -27.83 18.97
C GLU A 247 26.97 -27.73 20.23
N LYS A 248 26.43 -28.15 21.38
CA LYS A 248 27.22 -28.27 22.62
C LYS A 248 27.95 -29.59 22.63
N THR A 249 29.27 -29.53 22.78
CA THR A 249 30.06 -30.75 22.96
C THR A 249 29.99 -31.26 24.41
N ALA A 250 30.62 -32.41 24.68
CA ALA A 250 30.79 -32.93 26.03
C ALA A 250 31.59 -31.98 26.94
N ASP A 251 32.40 -31.09 26.37
CA ASP A 251 33.00 -29.96 27.07
C ASP A 251 32.06 -28.74 26.92
N PRO A 252 31.48 -28.22 28.02
CA PRO A 252 30.55 -27.09 27.98
C PRO A 252 31.21 -25.77 27.53
N THR A 253 32.52 -25.74 27.38
CA THR A 253 33.28 -24.59 26.86
C THR A 253 33.55 -24.64 25.37
N VAL A 254 33.28 -25.78 24.71
CA VAL A 254 33.48 -25.97 23.28
C VAL A 254 32.13 -26.08 22.58
N PHE A 255 31.93 -25.21 21.59
CA PHE A 255 30.77 -25.17 20.71
C PHE A 255 31.23 -25.48 19.28
N ILE A 256 30.43 -26.26 18.56
CA ILE A 256 30.58 -26.45 17.12
C ILE A 256 29.53 -25.59 16.43
N ASP A 257 29.98 -24.73 15.52
CA ASP A 257 29.12 -23.86 14.74
C ASP A 257 28.80 -24.54 13.41
N HIS A 258 27.52 -24.77 13.15
CA HIS A 258 27.02 -25.25 11.87
C HIS A 258 26.43 -24.06 11.10
N TYR A 259 27.09 -23.69 10.02
CA TYR A 259 26.67 -22.58 9.16
C TYR A 259 25.73 -23.12 8.07
N PHE A 260 24.59 -22.48 7.87
CA PHE A 260 23.62 -22.88 6.88
C PHE A 260 23.33 -21.75 5.91
N HIS A 261 23.23 -22.11 4.63
CA HIS A 261 22.81 -21.24 3.55
C HIS A 261 21.67 -21.90 2.76
N ILE A 262 20.63 -21.14 2.45
CA ILE A 262 19.64 -21.55 1.46
C ILE A 262 19.45 -20.44 0.44
N ASP A 263 19.43 -20.87 -0.82
CA ASP A 263 18.89 -20.08 -1.90
C ASP A 263 18.16 -21.00 -2.87
N ALA A 264 16.84 -21.12 -2.69
CA ALA A 264 16.03 -22.09 -3.40
C ALA A 264 14.80 -21.45 -4.06
N PRO A 265 14.46 -21.85 -5.29
CA PRO A 265 13.19 -21.47 -5.90
C PRO A 265 12.03 -22.18 -5.19
N ILE A 266 10.89 -21.50 -5.13
CA ILE A 266 9.62 -22.05 -4.69
C ILE A 266 8.72 -22.16 -5.92
N ASP A 267 8.14 -23.34 -6.16
CA ASP A 267 7.16 -23.50 -7.23
C ASP A 267 5.86 -22.78 -6.87
N THR A 268 5.71 -21.59 -7.46
CA THR A 268 4.55 -20.73 -7.29
C THR A 268 3.23 -21.40 -7.66
N ASN A 269 3.21 -22.26 -8.69
CA ASN A 269 1.97 -22.92 -9.11
C ASN A 269 1.53 -23.97 -8.08
N VAL A 270 2.48 -24.71 -7.52
CA VAL A 270 2.21 -25.67 -6.44
C VAL A 270 1.71 -24.96 -5.19
N VAL A 271 2.32 -23.82 -4.82
CA VAL A 271 1.84 -23.02 -3.67
C VAL A 271 0.41 -22.52 -3.91
N LYS A 272 0.12 -21.99 -5.10
CA LYS A 272 -1.24 -21.55 -5.48
C LYS A 272 -2.26 -22.67 -5.37
N GLU A 273 -1.96 -23.82 -5.94
CA GLU A 273 -2.85 -24.98 -5.92
C GLU A 273 -3.15 -25.42 -4.49
N LYS A 274 -2.12 -25.53 -3.64
CA LYS A 274 -2.27 -25.90 -2.23
C LYS A 274 -3.13 -24.91 -1.45
N ILE A 275 -2.89 -23.61 -1.60
CA ILE A 275 -3.72 -22.60 -0.95
C ILE A 275 -5.16 -22.65 -1.46
N GLN A 276 -5.37 -22.84 -2.77
CA GLN A 276 -6.72 -22.98 -3.35
C GLN A 276 -7.45 -24.21 -2.81
N ILE A 277 -6.77 -25.34 -2.64
CA ILE A 277 -7.30 -26.54 -1.98
C ILE A 277 -7.78 -26.21 -0.58
N MET A 278 -6.97 -25.50 0.22
CA MET A 278 -7.34 -25.13 1.58
C MET A 278 -8.55 -24.17 1.61
N ARG A 279 -8.62 -23.25 0.64
CA ARG A 279 -9.68 -22.24 0.55
C ARG A 279 -10.92 -22.68 -0.22
N LYS A 280 -10.97 -23.94 -0.68
CA LYS A 280 -12.08 -24.45 -1.45
C LYS A 280 -13.40 -24.34 -0.66
N GLY A 281 -14.43 -23.79 -1.30
CA GLY A 281 -15.75 -23.62 -0.68
C GLY A 281 -15.88 -22.44 0.29
N LEU A 282 -14.81 -21.67 0.53
CA LEU A 282 -14.84 -20.53 1.45
C LEU A 282 -15.42 -19.26 0.83
N ALA A 283 -15.51 -19.16 -0.50
CA ALA A 283 -15.84 -17.92 -1.20
C ALA A 283 -15.00 -16.74 -0.65
N HIS A 284 -15.55 -15.53 -0.59
CA HIS A 284 -14.88 -14.33 -0.06
C HIS A 284 -14.95 -14.21 1.47
N LYS A 285 -15.16 -15.31 2.18
CA LYS A 285 -15.24 -15.28 3.64
C LYS A 285 -13.84 -15.07 4.19
N TYR A 286 -13.71 -14.08 5.07
CA TYR A 286 -12.46 -13.81 5.74
C TYR A 286 -12.12 -14.93 6.73
N PHE A 287 -10.88 -15.43 6.63
CA PHE A 287 -10.26 -16.31 7.63
C PHE A 287 -8.91 -15.71 8.00
N GLY A 288 -8.58 -15.78 9.29
CA GLY A 288 -7.21 -15.51 9.71
C GLY A 288 -6.29 -16.53 9.05
N THR A 289 -5.20 -16.06 8.46
CA THR A 289 -4.20 -16.94 7.84
C THR A 289 -2.84 -16.57 8.38
N VAL A 290 -2.03 -17.59 8.63
CA VAL A 290 -0.69 -17.45 9.19
C VAL A 290 0.23 -18.36 8.40
N THR A 291 1.41 -17.86 8.05
CA THR A 291 2.49 -18.69 7.54
C THR A 291 3.56 -18.78 8.60
N PHE A 292 3.96 -20.01 8.92
CA PHE A 292 5.03 -20.27 9.88
C PHE A 292 6.03 -21.24 9.26
N ILE A 293 7.25 -21.18 9.79
CA ILE A 293 8.39 -21.85 9.20
C ILE A 293 9.08 -22.64 10.31
N GLU A 294 9.34 -23.91 10.03
CA GLU A 294 10.12 -24.79 10.87
C GLU A 294 11.49 -24.97 10.21
N ILE A 295 12.54 -24.80 11.02
CA ILE A 295 13.93 -25.09 10.65
C ILE A 295 14.47 -25.97 11.77
N ASP A 296 14.94 -27.17 11.43
CA ASP A 296 15.59 -28.05 12.39
C ASP A 296 17.11 -27.86 12.43
N ASP A 297 17.77 -28.53 13.36
CA ASP A 297 19.21 -28.41 13.58
C ASP A 297 20.05 -29.00 12.42
N ASP A 298 19.44 -29.84 11.58
CA ASP A 298 20.06 -30.44 10.38
C ASP A 298 19.87 -29.57 9.12
N GLY A 299 19.28 -28.38 9.28
CA GLY A 299 19.02 -27.43 8.20
C GLY A 299 17.85 -27.80 7.30
N ASN A 300 16.97 -28.73 7.69
CA ASN A 300 15.72 -28.96 6.97
C ASN A 300 14.75 -27.83 7.24
N ILE A 301 14.06 -27.37 6.19
CA ILE A 301 13.14 -26.25 6.23
C ILE A 301 11.76 -26.69 5.75
N LYS A 302 10.73 -26.29 6.48
CA LYS A 302 9.33 -26.47 6.09
C LYS A 302 8.56 -25.17 6.25
N ILE A 303 7.87 -24.77 5.19
CA ILE A 303 6.95 -23.63 5.21
C ILE A 303 5.53 -24.15 5.23
N TYR A 304 4.77 -23.73 6.23
CA TYR A 304 3.38 -24.10 6.41
C TYR A 304 2.49 -22.90 6.24
N TYR A 305 1.35 -23.12 5.61
CA TYR A 305 0.25 -22.17 5.57
C TYR A 305 -0.87 -22.72 6.44
N ARG A 306 -1.27 -21.92 7.43
CA ARG A 306 -2.33 -22.21 8.39
C ARG A 306 -3.52 -21.31 8.14
N LEU A 307 -4.68 -21.93 8.04
CA LEU A 307 -5.96 -21.24 8.11
C LEU A 307 -6.53 -21.40 9.52
N ILE A 308 -6.78 -20.28 10.19
CA ILE A 308 -7.24 -20.21 11.58
C ILE A 308 -8.76 -19.99 11.61
N CYS A 309 -9.43 -20.90 12.29
CA CYS A 309 -10.85 -20.92 12.59
C CYS A 309 -11.09 -20.38 14.01
N THR A 310 -10.96 -19.06 14.20
CA THR A 310 -11.05 -18.41 15.53
C THR A 310 -12.46 -18.32 16.12
N SER A 311 -13.52 -18.80 15.42
CA SER A 311 -14.89 -18.72 15.94
C SER A 311 -15.66 -20.04 15.76
N ASN A 312 -16.39 -20.42 16.81
CA ASN A 312 -17.16 -21.65 16.93
C ASN A 312 -18.47 -21.62 16.10
N SER A 313 -18.37 -21.39 14.79
CA SER A 313 -19.55 -21.14 13.95
C SER A 313 -19.45 -21.82 12.59
N LYS A 314 -20.62 -22.08 11.98
CA LYS A 314 -20.92 -22.70 10.68
C LYS A 314 -19.96 -22.45 9.50
N LEU A 315 -19.07 -21.44 9.59
CA LEU A 315 -17.95 -21.25 8.67
C LEU A 315 -16.94 -22.39 8.72
N CYS A 316 -16.60 -22.92 9.89
CA CYS A 316 -15.63 -24.01 10.02
C CYS A 316 -16.17 -25.33 9.44
N ASP A 317 -17.49 -25.52 9.51
CA ASP A 317 -18.19 -26.63 8.88
C ASP A 317 -18.10 -26.58 7.34
N SER A 318 -17.91 -25.39 6.76
CA SER A 318 -17.75 -25.24 5.30
C SER A 318 -16.40 -25.74 4.77
N LEU A 319 -15.44 -26.04 5.66
CA LEU A 319 -14.12 -26.59 5.30
C LEU A 319 -14.11 -28.11 5.14
N LYS A 320 -15.28 -28.78 5.20
CA LYS A 320 -15.36 -30.25 5.10
C LYS A 320 -14.64 -30.81 3.87
N GLU A 321 -14.72 -30.11 2.73
CA GLU A 321 -14.04 -30.51 1.51
C GLU A 321 -12.52 -30.30 1.61
N SER A 322 -12.07 -29.14 2.07
CA SER A 322 -10.64 -28.86 2.31
C SER A 322 -10.02 -29.88 3.26
N ARG A 323 -10.72 -30.21 4.37
CA ARG A 323 -10.29 -31.21 5.37
C ARG A 323 -10.13 -32.62 4.81
N ALA A 324 -10.84 -32.96 3.74
CA ALA A 324 -10.74 -34.27 3.10
C ALA A 324 -9.54 -34.38 2.14
N SER A 325 -8.84 -33.28 1.87
CA SER A 325 -7.69 -33.28 0.98
C SER A 325 -6.49 -33.97 1.62
N PRO A 326 -5.77 -34.86 0.88
CA PRO A 326 -4.57 -35.53 1.39
C PRO A 326 -3.40 -34.57 1.60
N PHE A 327 -3.48 -33.34 1.07
CA PHE A 327 -2.45 -32.32 1.27
C PHE A 327 -2.57 -31.60 2.62
N ILE A 328 -3.71 -31.73 3.31
CA ILE A 328 -3.86 -31.20 4.66
C ILE A 328 -3.12 -32.12 5.62
N ILE A 329 -2.03 -31.59 6.18
CA ILE A 329 -1.13 -32.35 7.05
C ILE A 329 -1.54 -32.25 8.53
N ARG A 330 -2.31 -31.22 8.89
CA ARG A 330 -2.91 -31.08 10.21
C ARG A 330 -4.31 -30.50 10.05
N SER A 331 -5.26 -31.13 10.72
CA SER A 331 -6.65 -30.71 10.75
C SER A 331 -7.14 -30.81 12.20
N SER A 332 -7.40 -29.67 12.83
CA SER A 332 -8.05 -29.57 14.14
C SER A 332 -9.38 -28.82 13.99
N ASP A 333 -10.21 -28.79 15.02
CA ASP A 333 -11.45 -28.00 15.01
C ASP A 333 -11.19 -26.49 14.77
N TYR A 334 -9.97 -26.03 15.07
CA TYR A 334 -9.57 -24.62 15.03
C TYR A 334 -8.59 -24.27 13.92
N ASP A 335 -7.91 -25.22 13.30
CA ASP A 335 -6.84 -24.94 12.34
C ASP A 335 -6.76 -25.99 11.23
N LEU A 336 -6.39 -25.55 10.03
CA LEU A 336 -5.93 -26.42 8.95
C LEU A 336 -4.54 -25.99 8.51
N ASP A 337 -3.61 -26.94 8.43
CA ASP A 337 -2.26 -26.69 7.93
C ASP A 337 -2.03 -27.43 6.61
N ILE A 338 -1.33 -26.76 5.70
CA ILE A 338 -0.80 -27.34 4.47
C ILE A 338 0.68 -26.99 4.34
N LEU A 339 1.49 -27.98 3.97
CA LEU A 339 2.90 -27.80 3.69
C LEU A 339 3.05 -27.13 2.33
N LEU A 340 3.52 -25.88 2.29
CA LEU A 340 3.78 -25.15 1.05
C LEU A 340 5.10 -25.59 0.41
N PHE A 341 6.15 -25.66 1.21
CA PHE A 341 7.52 -25.92 0.77
C PHE A 341 8.25 -26.81 1.77
N GLU A 342 9.08 -27.71 1.26
CA GLU A 342 10.05 -28.51 2.01
C GLU A 342 11.37 -28.48 1.26
N GLY A 343 12.45 -28.19 1.97
CA GLY A 343 13.79 -28.08 1.41
C GLY A 343 14.86 -28.30 2.48
N LYS A 344 16.12 -28.33 2.05
CA LYS A 344 17.26 -28.46 2.93
C LYS A 344 18.30 -27.40 2.59
N ALA A 345 18.80 -26.70 3.60
CA ALA A 345 19.91 -25.77 3.43
C ALA A 345 21.23 -26.53 3.20
N GLU A 346 22.14 -25.86 2.51
CA GLU A 346 23.53 -26.27 2.42
C GLU A 346 24.22 -25.93 3.74
N GLU A 347 24.87 -26.93 4.33
CA GLU A 347 25.77 -26.72 5.47
C GLU A 347 27.15 -26.31 4.94
N LEU A 348 27.70 -25.24 5.51
CA LEU A 348 28.95 -24.63 5.09
C LEU A 348 30.02 -24.78 6.17
N ASP A 349 31.27 -24.88 5.75
CA ASP A 349 32.43 -24.94 6.65
C ASP A 349 32.73 -23.59 7.34
N ALA A 350 32.11 -22.50 6.88
CA ALA A 350 32.35 -21.12 7.32
C ALA A 350 31.11 -20.23 7.08
N PRO A 351 31.01 -19.05 7.73
CA PRO A 351 29.93 -18.11 7.44
C PRO A 351 29.87 -17.75 5.95
N PHE A 352 28.66 -17.65 5.39
CA PHE A 352 28.46 -17.22 4.01
C PHE A 352 29.02 -15.81 3.80
N GLU A 353 29.80 -15.61 2.72
CA GLU A 353 30.43 -14.33 2.34
C GLU A 353 29.37 -13.30 1.88
N GLY A 354 28.58 -12.83 2.83
CA GLY A 354 27.53 -11.81 2.69
C GLY A 354 27.17 -11.12 4.01
N LEU A 355 27.61 -11.67 5.14
CA LEU A 355 27.47 -11.03 6.45
C LEU A 355 28.55 -9.96 6.64
N SER A 356 28.30 -8.73 6.17
CA SER A 356 28.83 -7.59 6.91
C SER A 356 28.17 -7.63 8.28
N HIS A 357 28.91 -8.01 9.32
CA HIS A 357 28.48 -7.85 10.70
C HIS A 357 28.12 -6.38 10.95
N SER A 358 26.84 -6.02 10.82
CA SER A 358 26.32 -4.82 11.47
C SER A 358 26.17 -5.15 12.95
N GLN A 359 27.04 -4.51 13.74
CA GLN A 359 27.05 -4.52 15.20
C GLN A 359 25.71 -4.10 15.81
#